data_AF-A0A9E5MI27-F1
#
_entry.id   AF-A0A9E5MI27-F1
#
_cell.length_a   1.000
_cell.length_b   1.000
_cell.length_c   1.000
_cell.angle_alpha   90.00
_cell.angle_beta   90.00
_cell.angle_gamma   90.00
#
_symmetry.space_group_name_H-M   'P 1'
#
loop_
_entity.id
_entity.type
_entity.pdbx_description
1 polymer ?
#
loop_
_entity_poly.entity_id
_entity_poly.type
_entity_poly.pdbx_seq_one_letter_code
_entity_poly.pdbx_strand_id
1 'polypeptide(L)'
;MLICDRCYNRLRRRIEAAPELVGLLRSIADPLKATAYDRTTVSGSTPEGTPAPVAADLLDASADIMHVIGGGKLEPGAASDTAYSQALEAVRFVLSTFDALANDADAVLEWWRLVMSHELEDHPEFWTITRALARWPLEDRARWASQPCPECGTRSVKVTPPRHRFARSWFACASCGWRKTDKDDDGLWAAAFGQHAREGRRERGSDMDEKHKKTTMKPQDIDLSEAIGAGVQYVLDNAEGVQRAGRFGVPAAAIIGAVPAIGEQLALIAEDLGQHVRANYANGDLMAGGVKLAVTAIRDAVAGRDGAAALQALAEELAETPGDTVVDAETAESS
;
A
#
# COMPACT_ATOMS: atom_id res chain seq x y z
N MET A 1 -1.83 40.12 -1.15
CA MET A 1 -0.82 39.04 -1.19
C MET A 1 0.52 39.59 -0.74
N LEU A 2 1.01 39.12 0.41
CA LEU A 2 2.18 39.67 1.10
C LEU A 2 3.50 39.04 0.66
N ILE A 3 3.44 37.88 0.00
CA ILE A 3 4.61 37.15 -0.52
C ILE A 3 4.59 37.14 -2.05
N CYS A 4 5.75 37.07 -2.70
CA CYS A 4 5.80 36.92 -4.15
C CYS A 4 5.39 35.51 -4.59
N ASP A 5 4.91 35.36 -5.83
CA ASP A 5 4.46 34.07 -6.39
C ASP A 5 5.51 32.95 -6.26
N ARG A 6 6.80 33.31 -6.37
CA ARG A 6 7.89 32.36 -6.20
C ARG A 6 7.97 31.81 -4.78
N CYS A 7 7.85 32.68 -3.77
CA CYS A 7 7.86 32.26 -2.36
C CYS A 7 6.59 31.49 -2.01
N TYR A 8 5.43 31.93 -2.51
CA TYR A 8 4.15 31.24 -2.36
C TYR A 8 4.25 29.79 -2.86
N ASN A 9 4.68 29.60 -4.12
CA ASN A 9 4.79 28.28 -4.71
C ASN A 9 5.87 27.42 -4.04
N ARG A 10 6.95 28.03 -3.55
CA ARG A 10 8.02 27.31 -2.86
C ARG A 10 7.55 26.75 -1.52
N LEU A 11 6.87 27.57 -0.71
CA LEU A 11 6.32 27.16 0.58
C LEU A 11 5.26 26.07 0.38
N ARG A 12 4.32 26.29 -0.54
CA ARG A 12 3.26 25.33 -0.89
C ARG A 12 3.82 23.95 -1.25
N ARG A 13 4.79 23.89 -2.17
CA ARG A 13 5.43 22.63 -2.60
C ARG A 13 6.14 21.90 -1.47
N ARG A 14 6.69 22.63 -0.49
CA ARG A 14 7.33 22.00 0.68
C ARG A 14 6.29 21.37 1.61
N ILE A 15 5.17 22.04 1.82
CA ILE A 15 4.05 21.49 2.59
C ILE A 15 3.46 20.25 1.89
N GLU A 16 3.26 20.31 0.56
CA GLU A 16 2.80 19.18 -0.25
C GLU A 16 3.69 17.93 -0.15
N ALA A 17 4.99 18.10 0.12
CA ALA A 17 5.94 17.00 0.27
C ALA A 17 5.92 16.33 1.66
N ALA A 18 5.28 16.93 2.66
CA ALA A 18 5.27 16.44 4.03
C ALA A 18 4.68 15.02 4.19
N PRO A 19 3.59 14.63 3.51
CA PRO A 19 3.00 13.30 3.70
C PRO A 19 3.94 12.18 3.23
N GLU A 20 4.55 12.35 2.06
CA GLU A 20 5.55 11.41 1.54
C GLU A 20 6.75 11.30 2.49
N LEU A 21 7.16 12.40 3.10
CA LEU A 21 8.27 12.42 4.06
C LEU A 21 7.93 11.67 5.34
N VAL A 22 6.75 11.89 5.90
CA VAL A 22 6.28 11.15 7.09
C VAL A 22 6.19 9.65 6.78
N GLY A 23 5.62 9.29 5.62
CA GLY A 23 5.58 7.91 5.15
C GLY A 23 6.98 7.29 5.04
N LEU A 24 7.93 8.00 4.41
CA LEU A 24 9.32 7.57 4.27
C LEU A 24 9.99 7.36 5.64
N LEU A 25 9.92 8.35 6.54
CA LEU A 25 10.52 8.28 7.87
C LEU A 25 10.00 7.07 8.64
N ARG A 26 8.70 6.78 8.55
CA ARG A 26 8.08 5.61 9.17
C ARG A 26 8.48 4.30 8.51
N SER A 27 8.68 4.27 7.20
CA SER A 27 9.19 3.08 6.52
C SER A 27 10.65 2.78 6.88
N ILE A 28 11.47 3.79 7.14
CA ILE A 28 12.86 3.62 7.60
C ILE A 28 12.88 3.18 9.07
N ALA A 29 11.97 3.72 9.88
CA ALA A 29 11.83 3.42 11.29
C ALA A 29 11.13 2.08 11.59
N ASP A 30 10.71 1.32 10.56
CA ASP A 30 10.04 0.03 10.72
C ASP A 30 11.03 -1.02 11.27
N PRO A 31 10.88 -1.47 12.53
CA PRO A 31 11.80 -2.41 13.14
C PRO A 31 11.75 -3.80 12.49
N LEU A 32 10.66 -4.14 11.79
CA LEU A 32 10.52 -5.42 11.09
C LEU A 32 11.28 -5.44 9.75
N LYS A 33 11.53 -4.26 9.15
CA LYS A 33 12.29 -4.13 7.89
C LYS A 33 13.78 -3.90 8.11
N ALA A 34 14.20 -3.59 9.33
CA ALA A 34 15.59 -3.41 9.68
C ALA A 34 16.33 -4.76 9.78
N THR A 35 16.35 -5.54 8.70
CA THR A 35 17.36 -6.58 8.52
C THR A 35 18.72 -5.91 8.54
N ALA A 36 19.55 -6.25 9.54
CA ALA A 36 20.84 -5.62 9.78
C ALA A 36 21.84 -5.98 8.66
N TYR A 37 21.75 -5.33 7.51
CA TYR A 37 22.63 -5.61 6.35
C TYR A 37 24.07 -5.13 6.54
N ASP A 38 24.34 -4.28 7.54
CA ASP A 38 25.64 -3.61 7.69
C ASP A 38 26.36 -3.88 9.01
N ARG A 39 25.90 -4.87 9.80
CA ARG A 39 26.69 -5.33 10.93
C ARG A 39 27.51 -6.53 10.51
N THR A 40 28.82 -6.30 10.33
CA THR A 40 29.82 -7.31 10.63
C THR A 40 29.35 -8.06 11.86
N THR A 41 29.06 -9.36 11.70
CA THR A 41 28.59 -10.27 12.73
C THR A 41 29.63 -10.36 13.85
N VAL A 42 29.63 -9.38 14.74
CA VAL A 42 30.31 -9.50 16.02
C VAL A 42 29.44 -10.45 16.82
N SER A 43 29.95 -11.67 16.99
CA SER A 43 29.35 -12.77 17.72
C SER A 43 29.18 -12.40 19.20
N GLY A 44 28.21 -11.54 19.47
CA GLY A 44 27.70 -11.21 20.79
C GLY A 44 26.27 -11.68 20.84
N SER A 45 25.99 -12.59 21.77
CA SER A 45 24.68 -13.18 22.08
C SER A 45 23.66 -12.09 22.38
N THR A 46 23.10 -11.48 21.36
CA THR A 46 21.94 -10.60 21.47
C THR A 46 20.73 -11.53 21.45
N PRO A 47 19.85 -11.50 22.45
CA PRO A 47 18.70 -12.40 22.51
C PRO A 47 17.88 -12.28 21.21
N GLU A 48 17.66 -13.45 20.61
CA GLU A 48 16.89 -13.65 19.39
C GLU A 48 15.51 -12.97 19.56
N GLY A 49 15.21 -11.96 18.74
CA GLY A 49 13.92 -11.26 18.75
C GLY A 49 13.89 -9.85 19.35
N THR A 50 15.02 -9.25 19.77
CA THR A 50 15.01 -7.82 20.12
C THR A 50 14.99 -6.98 18.84
N PRO A 51 13.96 -6.13 18.60
CA PRO A 51 13.90 -5.29 17.40
C PRO A 51 15.12 -4.38 17.32
N ALA A 52 15.59 -4.12 16.10
CA ALA A 52 16.73 -3.24 15.90
C ALA A 52 16.44 -1.85 16.48
N PRO A 53 17.39 -1.22 17.19
CA PRO A 53 17.20 0.13 17.71
C PRO A 53 16.99 1.11 16.55
N VAL A 54 15.90 1.87 16.60
CA VAL A 54 15.58 2.93 15.65
C VAL A 54 16.28 4.21 16.06
N ALA A 55 16.83 4.97 15.11
CA ALA A 55 17.44 6.26 15.40
C ALA A 55 16.38 7.26 15.89
N ALA A 56 16.61 7.89 17.06
CA ALA A 56 15.70 8.85 17.67
C ALA A 56 15.32 9.99 16.71
N ASP A 57 16.31 10.50 15.96
CA ASP A 57 16.13 11.54 14.94
C ASP A 57 14.98 11.26 13.95
N LEU A 58 14.74 10.00 13.56
CA LEU A 58 13.65 9.63 12.63
C LEU A 58 12.28 9.83 13.28
N LEU A 59 12.16 9.44 14.55
CA LEU A 59 10.93 9.53 15.31
C LEU A 59 10.61 10.98 15.65
N ASP A 60 11.63 11.73 16.08
CA ASP A 60 11.52 13.16 16.39
C ASP A 60 11.16 13.95 15.12
N ALA A 61 11.85 13.70 14.00
CA ALA A 61 11.52 14.34 12.72
C ALA A 61 10.08 14.04 12.29
N SER A 62 9.65 12.78 12.40
CA SER A 62 8.28 12.40 12.07
C SER A 62 7.26 13.11 12.98
N ALA A 63 7.55 13.25 14.28
CA ALA A 63 6.66 13.91 15.24
C ALA A 63 6.58 15.43 14.99
N ASP A 64 7.71 16.09 14.77
CA ASP A 64 7.79 17.53 14.52
C ASP A 64 7.09 17.90 13.21
N ILE A 65 7.30 17.13 12.13
CA ILE A 65 6.59 17.39 10.86
C ILE A 65 5.08 17.24 11.05
N MET A 66 4.63 16.21 11.77
CA MET A 66 3.21 16.02 12.09
C MET A 66 2.65 17.16 12.94
N HIS A 67 3.45 17.70 13.86
CA HIS A 67 3.10 18.90 14.62
C HIS A 67 2.94 20.12 13.72
N VAL A 68 3.91 20.40 12.83
CA VAL A 68 3.88 21.54 11.89
C VAL A 68 2.63 21.49 11.00
N ILE A 69 2.29 20.33 10.44
CA ILE A 69 1.13 20.20 9.55
C ILE A 69 -0.20 20.04 10.30
N GLY A 70 -0.19 20.02 11.63
CA GLY A 70 -1.40 19.83 12.45
C GLY A 70 -2.00 18.42 12.37
N GLY A 71 -1.21 17.41 12.01
CA GLY A 71 -1.68 16.03 11.85
C GLY A 71 -1.83 15.23 13.15
N GLY A 72 -1.51 15.83 14.29
CA GLY A 72 -1.60 15.18 15.60
C GLY A 72 -0.50 14.15 15.85
N LYS A 73 -0.72 13.28 16.83
CA LYS A 73 0.23 12.21 17.16
C LYS A 73 -0.04 10.98 16.29
N LEU A 74 1.02 10.39 15.77
CA LEU A 74 0.97 9.07 15.13
C LEU A 74 0.91 7.99 16.21
N GLU A 75 0.16 6.92 15.96
CA GLU A 75 0.15 5.77 16.85
C GLU A 75 1.54 5.11 16.92
N PRO A 76 1.95 4.60 18.10
CA PRO A 76 3.16 3.79 18.22
C PRO A 76 3.07 2.56 17.30
N GLY A 77 4.07 2.37 16.44
CA GLY A 77 4.08 1.26 15.48
C GLY A 77 3.16 1.46 14.26
N ALA A 78 2.57 2.63 14.06
CA ALA A 78 1.79 2.94 12.87
C ALA A 78 2.59 2.62 11.58
N ALA A 79 1.96 1.87 10.68
CA ALA A 79 2.55 1.53 9.40
C ALA A 79 2.78 2.79 8.54
N SER A 80 3.75 2.72 7.63
CA SER A 80 4.11 3.83 6.72
C SER A 80 2.91 4.38 5.95
N ASP A 81 2.05 3.50 5.40
CA ASP A 81 0.87 3.90 4.61
C ASP A 81 -0.19 4.61 5.48
N THR A 82 -0.37 4.18 6.73
CA THR A 82 -1.26 4.82 7.70
C THR A 82 -0.75 6.22 8.04
N ALA A 83 0.54 6.33 8.36
CA ALA A 83 1.16 7.61 8.69
C ALA A 83 1.13 8.60 7.52
N TYR A 84 1.35 8.11 6.29
CA TYR A 84 1.19 8.89 5.06
C TYR A 84 -0.24 9.42 4.92
N SER A 85 -1.24 8.55 5.10
CA SER A 85 -2.65 8.91 4.91
C SER A 85 -3.09 9.98 5.92
N GLN A 86 -2.71 9.81 7.19
CA GLN A 86 -2.98 10.79 8.25
C GLN A 86 -2.30 12.14 7.96
N ALA A 87 -1.03 12.14 7.54
CA ALA A 87 -0.32 13.36 7.16
C ALA A 87 -0.96 14.04 5.93
N LEU A 88 -1.44 13.24 4.96
CA LEU A 88 -2.08 13.74 3.75
C LEU A 88 -3.38 14.48 4.06
N GLU A 89 -4.21 13.96 4.98
CA GLU A 89 -5.42 14.64 5.44
C GLU A 89 -5.11 15.99 6.08
N ALA A 90 -4.11 16.03 6.96
CA ALA A 90 -3.67 17.26 7.62
C ALA A 90 -3.15 18.30 6.60
N VAL A 91 -2.32 17.86 5.65
CA VAL A 91 -1.80 18.73 4.58
C VAL A 91 -2.91 19.22 3.66
N ARG A 92 -3.90 18.39 3.32
CA ARG A 92 -5.06 18.83 2.53
C ARG A 92 -5.83 19.96 3.23
N PHE A 93 -6.01 19.86 4.54
CA PHE A 93 -6.62 20.92 5.33
C PHE A 93 -5.79 22.21 5.28
N VAL A 94 -4.49 22.15 5.56
CA VAL A 94 -3.58 23.31 5.49
C VAL A 94 -3.59 23.95 4.09
N LEU A 95 -3.54 23.13 3.04
CA LEU A 95 -3.53 23.62 1.65
C LEU A 95 -4.86 24.25 1.23
N SER A 96 -5.98 23.83 1.84
CA SER A 96 -7.31 24.42 1.58
C SER A 96 -7.44 25.84 2.14
N THR A 97 -6.67 26.18 3.18
CA THR A 97 -6.65 27.51 3.81
C THR A 97 -5.39 28.31 3.49
N PHE A 98 -4.53 27.79 2.61
CA PHE A 98 -3.19 28.34 2.34
C PHE A 98 -3.23 29.77 1.78
N ASP A 99 -4.26 30.15 1.02
CA ASP A 99 -4.40 31.52 0.53
C ASP A 99 -4.69 32.52 1.65
N ALA A 100 -5.47 32.12 2.68
CA ALA A 100 -5.68 32.96 3.85
C ALA A 100 -4.38 33.12 4.64
N LEU A 101 -3.68 32.00 4.87
CA LEU A 101 -2.37 31.98 5.54
C LEU A 101 -1.34 32.85 4.81
N ALA A 102 -1.27 32.78 3.48
CA ALA A 102 -0.33 33.57 2.68
C ALA A 102 -0.66 35.08 2.64
N ASN A 103 -1.87 35.48 3.05
CA ASN A 103 -2.30 36.87 3.17
C ASN A 103 -2.21 37.41 4.61
N ASP A 104 -1.83 36.58 5.58
CA ASP A 104 -1.53 36.96 6.96
C ASP A 104 -0.01 37.03 7.15
N ALA A 105 0.50 38.21 7.54
CA ALA A 105 1.94 38.48 7.63
C ALA A 105 2.61 37.65 8.73
N ASP A 106 1.95 37.51 9.89
CA ASP A 106 2.52 36.83 11.03
C ASP A 106 2.47 35.32 10.81
N ALA A 107 1.32 34.82 10.34
CA ALA A 107 1.15 33.41 10.03
C ALA A 107 2.14 32.94 8.94
N VAL A 108 2.32 33.70 7.86
CA VAL A 108 3.23 33.29 6.79
C VAL A 108 4.69 33.28 7.24
N LEU A 109 5.11 34.19 8.13
CA LEU A 109 6.46 34.22 8.68
C LEU A 109 6.71 33.02 9.61
N GLU A 110 5.73 32.67 10.45
CA GLU A 110 5.81 31.50 11.32
C GLU A 110 5.90 30.20 10.49
N TRP A 111 5.03 30.05 9.50
CA TRP A 111 5.07 28.89 8.59
C TRP A 111 6.36 28.84 7.77
N TRP A 112 6.86 29.98 7.32
CA TRP A 112 8.15 30.04 6.63
C TRP A 112 9.26 29.54 7.55
N ARG A 113 9.28 29.97 8.82
CA ARG A 113 10.25 29.51 9.82
C ARG A 113 10.17 28.00 10.04
N LEU A 114 8.97 27.44 10.23
CA LEU A 114 8.78 26.02 10.52
C LEU A 114 8.99 25.09 9.31
N VAL A 115 8.74 25.57 8.08
CA VAL A 115 8.82 24.75 6.86
C VAL A 115 10.14 24.93 6.12
N MET A 116 10.64 26.17 6.03
CA MET A 116 11.74 26.52 5.11
C MET A 116 13.11 26.62 5.77
N SER A 117 13.18 26.92 7.07
CA SER A 117 14.47 27.05 7.77
C SER A 117 15.20 25.72 7.86
N HIS A 118 16.53 25.72 7.85
CA HIS A 118 17.31 24.50 8.11
C HIS A 118 17.51 24.23 9.60
N GLU A 119 17.39 25.27 10.42
CA GLU A 119 17.57 25.25 11.88
C GLU A 119 16.72 26.37 12.47
N LEU A 120 16.23 26.17 13.69
CA LEU A 120 15.53 27.20 14.47
C LEU A 120 16.45 27.66 15.59
N GLU A 121 16.68 28.96 15.70
CA GLU A 121 17.62 29.53 16.68
C GLU A 121 17.23 29.18 18.13
N ASP A 122 15.93 29.22 18.43
CA ASP A 122 15.40 28.95 19.77
C ASP A 122 15.29 27.44 20.09
N HIS A 123 15.25 26.60 19.06
CA HIS A 123 14.95 25.15 19.14
C HIS A 123 15.76 24.35 18.10
N PRO A 124 17.10 24.25 18.26
CA PRO A 124 17.97 23.58 17.28
C PRO A 124 17.73 22.07 17.18
N GLU A 125 17.02 21.46 18.12
CA GLU A 125 16.56 20.08 18.08
C GLU A 125 15.37 19.86 17.13
N PHE A 126 14.59 20.92 16.86
CA PHE A 126 13.35 20.82 16.09
C PHE A 126 13.62 20.52 14.61
N TRP A 127 12.85 19.59 14.06
CA TRP A 127 12.92 19.20 12.66
C TRP A 127 11.91 19.97 11.81
N THR A 128 12.41 20.99 11.10
CA THR A 128 11.65 21.60 10.02
C THR A 128 11.52 20.64 8.83
N ILE A 129 10.50 20.86 7.99
CA ILE A 129 10.30 20.05 6.77
C ILE A 129 11.53 20.14 5.86
N THR A 130 12.12 21.32 5.67
CA THR A 130 13.30 21.48 4.81
C THR A 130 14.54 20.79 5.37
N ARG A 131 14.76 20.82 6.69
CA ARG A 131 15.87 20.09 7.34
C ARG A 131 15.70 18.59 7.19
N ALA A 132 14.50 18.07 7.45
CA ALA A 132 14.20 16.66 7.30
C ALA A 132 14.34 16.20 5.83
N LEU A 133 13.85 16.98 4.85
CA LEU A 133 14.06 16.68 3.42
C LEU A 133 15.54 16.71 2.99
N ALA A 134 16.37 17.54 3.63
CA ALA A 134 17.80 17.57 3.35
C ALA A 134 18.51 16.30 3.86
N ARG A 135 18.04 15.76 5.00
CA ARG A 135 18.59 14.56 5.63
C ARG A 135 18.06 13.27 4.98
N TRP A 136 16.76 13.19 4.75
CA TRP A 136 16.03 12.08 4.13
C TRP A 136 15.30 12.56 2.88
N PRO A 137 16.02 12.72 1.75
CA PRO A 137 15.41 13.15 0.51
C PRO A 137 14.41 12.10 0.01
N LEU A 138 13.23 12.57 -0.39
CA LEU A 138 12.19 11.73 -1.02
C LEU A 138 12.65 11.14 -2.36
N GLU A 139 13.47 11.91 -3.05
CA GLU A 139 14.08 11.47 -4.30
C GLU A 139 15.39 10.78 -3.97
N ASP A 140 15.49 9.51 -4.34
CA ASP A 140 16.80 8.86 -4.39
C ASP A 140 17.73 9.72 -5.28
N ARG A 141 18.97 9.86 -4.85
CA ARG A 141 19.92 10.69 -5.58
C ARG A 141 20.11 10.13 -6.98
N ALA A 142 19.94 11.00 -7.97
CA ALA A 142 20.24 10.64 -9.34
C ALA A 142 21.68 10.10 -9.41
N ARG A 143 21.82 8.92 -10.00
CA ARG A 143 23.10 8.20 -10.08
C ARG A 143 23.47 7.96 -11.52
N TRP A 144 24.74 7.69 -11.76
CA TRP A 144 25.23 7.34 -13.08
C TRP A 144 25.28 5.82 -13.22
N ALA A 145 24.63 5.28 -14.24
CA ALA A 145 24.73 3.87 -14.57
C ALA A 145 26.13 3.54 -15.11
N SER A 146 26.59 2.32 -14.81
CA SER A 146 27.89 1.80 -15.27
C SER A 146 27.90 1.47 -16.77
N GLN A 147 26.75 1.13 -17.32
CA GLN A 147 26.56 0.75 -18.71
C GLN A 147 26.57 2.02 -19.60
N PRO A 148 27.16 1.96 -20.80
CA PRO A 148 27.20 3.09 -21.72
C PRO A 148 25.79 3.38 -22.29
N CYS A 149 25.62 4.58 -22.85
CA CYS A 149 24.40 4.91 -23.58
C CYS A 149 24.25 4.01 -24.83
N PRO A 150 23.06 3.45 -25.10
CA PRO A 150 22.85 2.55 -26.25
C PRO A 150 22.95 3.27 -27.61
N GLU A 151 22.64 4.56 -27.68
CA GLU A 151 22.64 5.33 -28.95
C GLU A 151 24.04 5.79 -29.35
N CYS A 152 24.74 6.47 -28.44
CA CYS A 152 26.00 7.15 -28.77
C CYS A 152 27.25 6.43 -28.24
N GLY A 153 27.10 5.32 -27.51
CA GLY A 153 28.20 4.55 -26.93
C GLY A 153 29.08 5.29 -25.91
N THR A 154 28.76 6.54 -25.58
CA THR A 154 29.56 7.43 -24.72
C THR A 154 29.07 7.43 -23.25
N ARG A 155 29.80 8.15 -22.37
CA ARG A 155 29.72 8.07 -20.90
C ARG A 155 28.32 8.25 -20.32
N SER A 156 28.05 7.34 -19.37
CA SER A 156 27.11 7.32 -18.25
C SER A 156 25.69 7.82 -18.52
N VAL A 157 24.73 6.90 -18.42
CA VAL A 157 23.30 7.20 -18.35
C VAL A 157 22.96 7.70 -16.94
N LYS A 158 22.36 8.88 -16.83
CA LYS A 158 21.82 9.39 -15.58
C LYS A 158 20.52 8.65 -15.28
N VAL A 159 20.51 7.93 -14.17
CA VAL A 159 19.34 7.27 -13.61
C VAL A 159 18.71 8.21 -12.60
N THR A 160 17.52 8.70 -12.92
CA THR A 160 16.66 9.42 -11.98
C THR A 160 15.61 8.43 -11.47
N PRO A 161 15.74 7.97 -10.22
CA PRO A 161 14.82 7.01 -9.62
C PRO A 161 13.41 7.59 -9.46
N PRO A 162 12.39 6.73 -9.24
CA PRO A 162 11.01 7.18 -9.13
C PRO A 162 10.82 7.95 -7.82
N ARG A 163 10.04 9.03 -7.84
CA ARG A 163 9.78 9.88 -6.67
C ARG A 163 8.86 9.23 -5.63
N HIS A 164 7.97 8.36 -6.09
CA HIS A 164 7.01 7.61 -5.28
C HIS A 164 6.74 6.26 -5.96
N ARG A 165 6.06 5.34 -5.29
CA ARG A 165 5.79 3.96 -5.77
C ARG A 165 5.19 3.87 -7.19
N PHE A 166 4.46 4.90 -7.62
CA PHE A 166 3.81 4.95 -8.94
C PHE A 166 4.52 5.84 -9.96
N ALA A 167 5.55 6.59 -9.54
CA ALA A 167 6.37 7.37 -10.45
C ALA A 167 7.24 6.46 -11.31
N ARG A 168 7.64 6.96 -12.47
CA ARG A 168 8.58 6.26 -13.35
C ARG A 168 10.01 6.63 -13.03
N SER A 169 10.89 5.65 -13.11
CA SER A 169 12.32 5.88 -13.23
C SER A 169 12.63 6.42 -14.61
N TRP A 170 13.53 7.40 -14.69
CA TRP A 170 13.99 7.97 -15.95
C TRP A 170 15.47 7.66 -16.17
N PHE A 171 15.79 7.33 -17.40
CA PHE A 171 17.15 7.10 -17.89
C PHE A 171 17.44 8.16 -18.95
N ALA A 172 18.49 8.96 -18.76
CA ALA A 172 18.85 10.01 -19.71
C ALA A 172 20.35 10.00 -19.98
N CYS A 173 20.73 10.00 -21.26
CA CYS A 173 22.11 10.22 -21.66
C CYS A 173 22.48 11.69 -21.51
N ALA A 174 23.66 11.96 -20.94
CA ALA A 174 24.16 13.33 -20.79
C ALA A 174 24.64 13.97 -22.10
N SER A 175 24.92 13.16 -23.14
CA SER A 175 25.60 13.62 -24.35
C SER A 175 24.66 13.74 -25.56
N CYS A 176 23.90 12.69 -25.89
CA CYS A 176 23.11 12.64 -27.14
C CYS A 176 21.62 12.95 -26.96
N GLY A 177 21.17 13.26 -25.73
CA GLY A 177 19.76 13.55 -25.44
C GLY A 177 18.84 12.32 -25.39
N TRP A 178 19.36 11.10 -25.58
CA TRP A 178 18.59 9.86 -25.42
C TRP A 178 17.92 9.82 -24.04
N ARG A 179 16.62 9.49 -24.02
CA ARG A 179 15.83 9.43 -22.80
C ARG A 179 14.77 8.34 -22.89
N LYS A 180 14.68 7.51 -21.85
CA LYS A 180 13.71 6.41 -21.71
C LYS A 180 13.19 6.31 -20.28
N THR A 181 12.07 5.61 -20.10
CA THR A 181 11.50 5.25 -18.79
C THR A 181 11.70 3.77 -18.46
N ASP A 182 11.49 3.41 -17.21
CA ASP A 182 11.45 2.01 -16.73
C ASP A 182 10.34 1.15 -17.34
N LYS A 183 9.36 1.76 -18.00
CA LYS A 183 8.27 1.05 -18.70
C LYS A 183 8.47 1.00 -20.22
N ASP A 184 9.45 1.71 -20.75
CA ASP A 184 9.70 1.68 -22.20
C ASP A 184 10.38 0.37 -22.59
N ASP A 185 10.09 -0.10 -23.81
CA ASP A 185 10.68 -1.30 -24.40
C ASP A 185 10.57 -2.52 -23.46
N ASP A 186 9.37 -2.75 -22.94
CA ASP A 186 9.02 -3.86 -22.04
C ASP A 186 9.88 -3.95 -20.77
N GLY A 187 10.34 -2.80 -20.27
CA GLY A 187 11.17 -2.73 -19.06
C GLY A 187 12.64 -3.10 -19.27
N LEU A 188 13.08 -3.22 -20.54
CA LEU A 188 14.48 -3.46 -20.91
C LEU A 188 15.44 -2.51 -20.16
N TRP A 189 15.07 -1.23 -20.06
CA TRP A 189 15.93 -0.22 -19.45
C TRP A 189 15.97 -0.30 -17.92
N ALA A 190 14.88 -0.75 -17.29
CA ALA A 190 14.89 -1.06 -15.87
C ALA A 190 15.85 -2.21 -15.56
N ALA A 191 15.88 -3.25 -16.40
CA ALA A 191 16.84 -4.34 -16.26
C ALA A 191 18.29 -3.88 -16.53
N ALA A 192 18.51 -3.03 -17.53
CA ALA A 192 19.84 -2.57 -17.90
C ALA A 192 20.46 -1.56 -16.92
N PHE A 193 19.66 -0.65 -16.35
CA PHE A 193 20.13 0.51 -15.59
C PHE A 193 19.54 0.65 -14.16
N GLY A 194 18.52 -0.14 -13.82
CA GLY A 194 17.80 -0.07 -12.54
C GLY A 194 18.62 -0.51 -11.33
N GLN A 195 18.07 -0.39 -10.11
CA GLN A 195 18.77 -0.70 -8.87
C GLN A 195 19.32 -2.14 -8.84
N HIS A 196 18.56 -3.10 -9.38
CA HIS A 196 18.94 -4.52 -9.47
C HIS A 196 20.06 -4.85 -10.48
N ALA A 197 20.42 -3.93 -11.39
CA ALA A 197 21.54 -4.15 -12.32
C ALA A 197 22.89 -4.34 -11.59
N ARG A 198 22.97 -3.98 -10.29
CA ARG A 198 24.15 -4.21 -9.45
C ARG A 198 24.16 -5.57 -8.74
N GLU A 199 23.00 -6.10 -8.36
CA GLU A 199 22.92 -7.36 -7.59
C GLU A 199 23.31 -8.58 -8.43
N GLY A 200 22.92 -8.61 -9.71
CA GLY A 200 23.21 -9.72 -10.62
C GLY A 200 24.69 -9.99 -10.92
N ARG A 201 25.63 -9.17 -10.42
CA ARG A 201 27.08 -9.38 -10.59
C ARG A 201 27.78 -9.96 -9.34
N ARG A 202 27.12 -10.02 -8.18
CA ARG A 202 27.70 -10.64 -6.97
C ARG A 202 27.22 -12.07 -6.70
N GLU A 203 26.12 -12.51 -7.30
CA GLU A 203 25.55 -13.84 -7.02
C GLU A 203 25.87 -14.94 -8.06
N ARG A 204 26.67 -14.66 -9.10
CA ARG A 204 27.26 -15.72 -9.94
C ARG A 204 28.45 -16.36 -9.22
N GLY A 205 28.15 -17.06 -8.15
CA GLY A 205 29.10 -17.83 -7.35
C GLY A 205 28.44 -18.87 -6.45
N SER A 206 27.16 -19.20 -6.63
CA SER A 206 26.54 -20.35 -5.98
C SER A 206 25.84 -21.23 -7.02
N ASP A 207 26.52 -22.31 -7.38
CA ASP A 207 25.89 -23.53 -7.88
C ASP A 207 24.83 -23.96 -6.85
N MET A 208 23.55 -23.76 -7.14
CA MET A 208 22.44 -24.30 -6.35
C MET A 208 21.40 -24.91 -7.28
N ASP A 209 21.56 -26.22 -7.43
CA ASP A 209 20.56 -27.27 -7.55
C ASP A 209 19.30 -27.04 -8.42
N GLU A 210 19.33 -27.77 -9.52
CA GLU A 210 18.31 -27.99 -10.56
C GLU A 210 17.09 -28.83 -10.10
N LYS A 211 16.71 -28.79 -8.81
CA LYS A 211 15.76 -29.77 -8.21
C LYS A 211 14.35 -29.30 -7.86
N HIS A 212 13.95 -28.06 -8.16
CA HIS A 212 12.56 -27.62 -7.96
C HIS A 212 11.80 -27.49 -9.27
N LYS A 213 11.42 -28.66 -9.80
CA LYS A 213 10.42 -28.80 -10.87
C LYS A 213 9.05 -28.41 -10.28
N LYS A 214 8.63 -27.17 -10.55
CA LYS A 214 7.36 -26.59 -10.09
C LYS A 214 6.16 -27.41 -10.56
N THR A 215 5.33 -27.87 -9.62
CA THR A 215 3.96 -28.32 -9.87
C THR A 215 3.05 -27.10 -9.98
N THR A 216 2.60 -26.79 -11.18
CA THR A 216 1.50 -25.84 -11.43
C THR A 216 0.19 -26.45 -10.97
N MET A 217 -0.36 -25.93 -9.87
CA MET A 217 -1.73 -26.21 -9.40
C MET A 217 -2.72 -25.65 -10.42
N LYS A 218 -3.68 -26.48 -10.87
CA LYS A 218 -4.70 -26.09 -11.85
C LYS A 218 -5.95 -25.60 -11.11
N PRO A 219 -6.75 -24.68 -11.69
CA PRO A 219 -7.96 -24.15 -11.06
C PRO A 219 -8.98 -25.21 -10.59
N GLN A 220 -8.96 -26.39 -11.22
CA GLN A 220 -9.79 -27.54 -10.89
C GLN A 220 -9.35 -28.32 -9.64
N ASP A 221 -8.19 -27.97 -9.05
CA ASP A 221 -7.65 -28.60 -7.84
C ASP A 221 -8.14 -27.90 -6.56
N ILE A 222 -9.04 -26.89 -6.68
CA ILE A 222 -9.66 -26.18 -5.55
C ILE A 222 -11.04 -26.81 -5.29
N ASP A 223 -11.16 -27.56 -4.19
CA ASP A 223 -12.43 -28.13 -3.74
C ASP A 223 -13.21 -27.11 -2.88
N LEU A 224 -14.37 -26.68 -3.39
CA LEU A 224 -15.25 -25.70 -2.72
C LEU A 224 -16.42 -26.36 -1.98
N SER A 225 -16.53 -27.69 -2.01
CA SER A 225 -17.69 -28.41 -1.46
C SER A 225 -17.81 -28.25 0.06
N GLU A 226 -16.68 -28.21 0.76
CA GLU A 226 -16.62 -28.03 2.23
C GLU A 226 -17.11 -26.64 2.66
N ALA A 227 -16.71 -25.59 1.94
CA ALA A 227 -17.13 -24.21 2.22
C ALA A 227 -18.63 -24.01 1.96
N ILE A 228 -19.17 -24.62 0.89
CA ILE A 228 -20.60 -24.58 0.58
C ILE A 228 -21.41 -25.32 1.67
N GLY A 229 -20.92 -26.48 2.13
CA GLY A 229 -21.55 -27.24 3.21
C GLY A 229 -21.63 -26.46 4.52
N ALA A 230 -20.55 -25.77 4.90
CA ALA A 230 -20.51 -24.94 6.12
C ALA A 230 -21.50 -23.75 6.06
N GLY A 231 -21.64 -23.10 4.90
CA GLY A 231 -22.61 -22.02 4.69
C GLY A 231 -24.06 -22.49 4.80
N VAL A 232 -24.38 -23.66 4.25
CA VAL A 232 -25.72 -24.27 4.35
C VAL A 232 -26.07 -24.62 5.79
N GLN A 233 -25.14 -25.23 6.54
CA GLN A 233 -25.38 -25.62 7.93
C GLN A 233 -25.65 -24.40 8.83
N TYR A 234 -24.90 -23.32 8.63
CA TYR A 234 -25.13 -22.07 9.38
C TYR A 234 -26.54 -21.49 9.17
N VAL A 235 -27.06 -21.54 7.94
CA VAL A 235 -28.43 -21.08 7.64
C VAL A 235 -29.47 -21.98 8.32
N LEU A 236 -29.24 -23.29 8.34
CA LEU A 236 -30.13 -24.24 9.02
C LEU A 236 -30.14 -24.01 10.54
N ASP A 237 -28.98 -23.77 11.14
CA ASP A 237 -28.84 -23.57 12.59
C ASP A 237 -29.46 -22.24 13.08
N ASN A 238 -29.64 -21.27 12.18
CA ASN A 238 -30.17 -19.93 12.49
C ASN A 238 -31.56 -19.68 11.87
N ALA A 239 -32.23 -20.75 11.40
CA ALA A 239 -33.48 -20.68 10.65
C ALA A 239 -34.64 -19.96 11.38
N GLU A 240 -34.74 -20.05 12.71
CA GLU A 240 -35.77 -19.33 13.48
C GLU A 240 -35.57 -17.82 13.52
N GLY A 241 -34.32 -17.35 13.63
CA GLY A 241 -33.99 -15.92 13.58
C GLY A 241 -34.22 -15.32 12.19
N VAL A 242 -33.92 -16.13 11.17
CA VAL A 242 -34.17 -15.88 9.74
C VAL A 242 -35.68 -15.82 9.44
N GLN A 243 -36.50 -16.71 10.01
CA GLN A 243 -37.97 -16.67 9.88
C GLN A 243 -38.61 -15.49 10.62
N ARG A 244 -38.07 -15.09 11.78
CA ARG A 244 -38.58 -13.94 12.56
C ARG A 244 -38.34 -12.59 11.89
N ALA A 245 -37.33 -12.47 11.01
CA ALA A 245 -37.02 -11.27 10.23
C ALA A 245 -37.95 -11.06 9.01
N GLY A 246 -39.19 -11.54 9.10
CA GLY A 246 -40.12 -11.68 7.98
C GLY A 246 -40.34 -10.40 7.17
N ARG A 247 -39.88 -10.42 5.91
CA ARG A 247 -40.62 -9.92 4.73
C ARG A 247 -40.16 -10.44 3.36
N PHE A 248 -39.06 -11.20 3.24
CA PHE A 248 -38.48 -11.58 1.93
C PHE A 248 -38.34 -13.09 1.66
N GLY A 249 -38.85 -13.96 2.55
CA GLY A 249 -38.83 -15.42 2.35
C GLY A 249 -37.46 -16.09 2.57
N VAL A 250 -37.48 -17.43 2.68
CA VAL A 250 -36.30 -18.30 2.94
C VAL A 250 -35.11 -18.04 1.97
N PRO A 251 -35.31 -17.79 0.66
CA PRO A 251 -34.20 -17.53 -0.26
C PRO A 251 -33.45 -16.22 0.03
N ALA A 252 -34.16 -15.14 0.35
CA ALA A 252 -33.54 -13.85 0.63
C ALA A 252 -32.79 -13.85 1.97
N ALA A 253 -33.32 -14.56 2.98
CA ALA A 253 -32.65 -14.69 4.26
C ALA A 253 -31.45 -15.66 4.20
N ALA A 254 -31.47 -16.66 3.32
CA ALA A 254 -30.29 -17.44 2.97
C ALA A 254 -29.21 -16.56 2.30
N ILE A 255 -29.57 -15.64 1.41
CA ILE A 255 -28.62 -14.70 0.79
C ILE A 255 -28.07 -13.72 1.84
N ILE A 256 -28.92 -13.11 2.66
CA ILE A 256 -28.50 -12.12 3.67
C ILE A 256 -27.65 -12.76 4.79
N GLY A 257 -27.94 -14.00 5.18
CA GLY A 257 -27.16 -14.74 6.19
C GLY A 257 -25.92 -15.44 5.63
N ALA A 258 -25.99 -15.97 4.40
CA ALA A 258 -24.86 -16.67 3.79
C ALA A 258 -23.83 -15.70 3.20
N VAL A 259 -24.18 -14.50 2.76
CA VAL A 259 -23.20 -13.57 2.16
C VAL A 259 -22.09 -13.14 3.15
N PRO A 260 -22.38 -12.80 4.42
CA PRO A 260 -21.33 -12.57 5.41
C PRO A 260 -20.47 -13.81 5.66
N ALA A 261 -21.09 -15.00 5.79
CA ALA A 261 -20.38 -16.25 6.02
C ALA A 261 -19.53 -16.69 4.80
N ILE A 262 -20.03 -16.51 3.58
CA ILE A 262 -19.32 -16.73 2.32
C ILE A 262 -18.19 -15.72 2.17
N GLY A 263 -18.42 -14.45 2.52
CA GLY A 263 -17.38 -13.42 2.53
C GLY A 263 -16.25 -13.74 3.51
N GLU A 264 -16.59 -14.25 4.70
CA GLU A 264 -15.62 -14.70 5.70
C GLU A 264 -14.86 -15.95 5.25
N GLN A 265 -15.54 -16.92 4.65
CA GLN A 265 -14.89 -18.12 4.09
C GLN A 265 -14.00 -17.80 2.88
N LEU A 266 -14.44 -16.92 1.97
CA LEU A 266 -13.61 -16.44 0.86
C LEU A 266 -12.38 -15.68 1.37
N ALA A 267 -12.53 -14.93 2.46
CA ALA A 267 -11.41 -14.27 3.12
C ALA A 267 -10.41 -15.27 3.71
N LEU A 268 -10.88 -16.37 4.33
CA LEU A 268 -10.03 -17.44 4.86
C LEU A 268 -9.30 -18.20 3.74
N ILE A 269 -10.00 -18.57 2.66
CA ILE A 269 -9.41 -19.26 1.50
C ILE A 269 -8.33 -18.39 0.84
N ALA A 270 -8.60 -17.10 0.70
CA ALA A 270 -7.63 -16.18 0.13
C ALA A 270 -6.44 -15.93 1.10
N GLU A 271 -6.65 -15.93 2.41
CA GLU A 271 -5.55 -15.85 3.38
C GLU A 271 -4.65 -17.10 3.31
N ASP A 272 -5.22 -18.30 3.23
CA ASP A 272 -4.50 -19.56 3.06
C ASP A 272 -3.74 -19.61 1.72
N LEU A 273 -4.39 -19.19 0.62
CA LEU A 273 -3.74 -19.03 -0.68
C LEU A 273 -2.57 -18.04 -0.61
N GLY A 274 -2.72 -16.94 0.13
CA GLY A 274 -1.65 -15.97 0.36
C GLY A 274 -0.48 -16.52 1.18
N GLN A 275 -0.73 -17.46 2.12
CA GLN A 275 0.32 -18.16 2.86
C GLN A 275 1.03 -19.20 1.98
N HIS A 276 0.26 -19.97 1.20
CA HIS A 276 0.78 -20.95 0.26
C HIS A 276 1.64 -20.30 -0.84
N VAL A 277 1.21 -19.15 -1.36
CA VAL A 277 1.95 -18.38 -2.36
C VAL A 277 3.25 -17.81 -1.77
N ARG A 278 3.22 -17.37 -0.50
CA ARG A 278 4.43 -16.94 0.24
C ARG A 278 5.45 -18.07 0.40
N ALA A 279 4.98 -19.26 0.77
CA ALA A 279 5.86 -20.39 1.03
C ALA A 279 6.53 -20.96 -0.23
N ASN A 280 5.86 -20.87 -1.39
CA ASN A 280 6.24 -21.66 -2.58
C ASN A 280 6.73 -20.85 -3.78
N TYR A 281 6.75 -19.51 -3.70
CA TYR A 281 7.17 -18.65 -4.82
C TYR A 281 8.21 -17.61 -4.39
N ALA A 282 9.25 -17.41 -5.22
CA ALA A 282 10.32 -16.43 -4.96
C ALA A 282 9.84 -14.97 -4.88
N ASN A 283 8.65 -14.67 -5.43
CA ASN A 283 7.97 -13.37 -5.32
C ASN A 283 6.72 -13.46 -4.43
N GLY A 284 6.67 -14.45 -3.55
CA GLY A 284 5.48 -14.83 -2.78
C GLY A 284 4.91 -13.70 -1.93
N ASP A 285 5.77 -12.84 -1.37
CA ASP A 285 5.33 -11.68 -0.58
C ASP A 285 4.56 -10.64 -1.41
N LEU A 286 4.96 -10.42 -2.67
CA LEU A 286 4.30 -9.44 -3.54
C LEU A 286 2.94 -9.93 -4.02
N MET A 287 2.83 -11.23 -4.34
CA MET A 287 1.55 -11.84 -4.70
C MET A 287 0.62 -12.00 -3.50
N ALA A 288 1.14 -12.37 -2.32
CA ALA A 288 0.36 -12.42 -1.10
C ALA A 288 -0.14 -11.04 -0.64
N GLY A 289 0.63 -9.98 -0.92
CA GLY A 289 0.15 -8.61 -0.74
C GLY A 289 -1.06 -8.28 -1.62
N GLY A 290 -1.08 -8.74 -2.87
CA GLY A 290 -2.23 -8.62 -3.77
C GLY A 290 -3.45 -9.41 -3.29
N VAL A 291 -3.25 -10.63 -2.79
CA VAL A 291 -4.32 -11.45 -2.22
C VAL A 291 -4.89 -10.83 -0.94
N LYS A 292 -4.04 -10.29 -0.06
CA LYS A 292 -4.47 -9.57 1.15
C LYS A 292 -5.32 -8.33 0.81
N LEU A 293 -4.93 -7.57 -0.21
CA LEU A 293 -5.71 -6.43 -0.70
C LEU A 293 -7.07 -6.86 -1.26
N ALA A 294 -7.14 -7.98 -1.99
CA ALA A 294 -8.40 -8.54 -2.46
C ALA A 294 -9.29 -9.00 -1.28
N VAL A 295 -8.71 -9.63 -0.24
CA VAL A 295 -9.43 -10.02 0.99
C VAL A 295 -10.00 -8.81 1.71
N THR A 296 -9.20 -7.75 1.88
CA THR A 296 -9.66 -6.52 2.53
C THR A 296 -10.76 -5.86 1.70
N ALA A 297 -10.62 -5.79 0.37
CA ALA A 297 -11.66 -5.27 -0.51
C ALA A 297 -12.97 -6.09 -0.45
N ILE A 298 -12.88 -7.43 -0.35
CA ILE A 298 -14.06 -8.29 -0.17
C ILE A 298 -14.71 -8.04 1.19
N ARG A 299 -13.92 -7.96 2.27
CA ARG A 299 -14.43 -7.66 3.62
C ARG A 299 -15.10 -6.28 3.68
N ASP A 300 -14.49 -5.27 3.07
CA ASP A 300 -14.99 -3.90 3.04
C ASP A 300 -16.24 -3.78 2.15
N ALA A 301 -16.30 -4.50 1.03
CA ALA A 301 -17.48 -4.56 0.17
C ALA A 301 -18.66 -5.27 0.86
N VAL A 302 -18.39 -6.32 1.65
CA VAL A 302 -19.41 -7.01 2.45
C VAL A 302 -19.86 -6.16 3.66
N ALA A 303 -18.95 -5.37 4.25
CA ALA A 303 -19.23 -4.55 5.43
C ALA A 303 -19.78 -3.13 5.11
N GLY A 304 -19.58 -2.64 3.89
CA GLY A 304 -19.93 -1.28 3.47
C GLY A 304 -21.41 -1.06 3.18
N ARG A 305 -21.90 0.17 3.41
CA ARG A 305 -23.29 0.59 3.09
C ARG A 305 -23.67 0.37 1.63
N ASP A 306 -22.72 0.49 0.71
CA ASP A 306 -22.95 0.33 -0.73
C ASP A 306 -23.14 -1.15 -1.11
N GLY A 307 -22.47 -2.08 -0.41
CA GLY A 307 -22.67 -3.52 -0.59
C GLY A 307 -24.04 -3.97 -0.08
N ALA A 308 -24.43 -3.47 1.10
CA ALA A 308 -25.78 -3.70 1.63
C ALA A 308 -26.87 -3.12 0.69
N ALA A 309 -26.65 -1.92 0.13
CA ALA A 309 -27.59 -1.30 -0.81
C ALA A 309 -27.65 -2.03 -2.16
N ALA A 310 -26.52 -2.51 -2.69
CA ALA A 310 -26.48 -3.29 -3.93
C ALA A 310 -27.14 -4.67 -3.75
N LEU A 311 -26.95 -5.33 -2.60
CA LEU A 311 -27.60 -6.60 -2.27
C LEU A 311 -29.10 -6.41 -2.02
N GLN A 312 -29.51 -5.29 -1.42
CA GLN A 312 -30.91 -4.95 -1.24
C GLN A 312 -31.59 -4.68 -2.59
N ALA A 313 -30.93 -3.94 -3.50
CA ALA A 313 -31.44 -3.72 -4.86
C ALA A 313 -31.56 -5.03 -5.65
N LEU A 314 -30.59 -5.94 -5.54
CA LEU A 314 -30.64 -7.26 -6.19
C LEU A 314 -31.74 -8.16 -5.60
N ALA A 315 -31.97 -8.08 -4.28
CA ALA A 315 -33.05 -8.81 -3.61
C ALA A 315 -34.44 -8.27 -3.99
N GLU A 316 -34.58 -6.95 -4.18
CA GLU A 316 -35.79 -6.32 -4.69
C GLU A 316 -36.06 -6.73 -6.16
N GLU A 317 -35.03 -6.75 -7.01
CA GLU A 317 -35.13 -7.21 -8.41
C GLU A 317 -35.54 -8.69 -8.53
N LEU A 318 -34.99 -9.55 -7.65
CA LEU A 318 -35.36 -10.97 -7.59
C LEU A 318 -36.75 -11.21 -6.99
N ALA A 319 -37.22 -10.34 -6.10
CA ALA A 319 -38.58 -10.41 -5.53
C ALA A 319 -39.66 -9.92 -6.51
N GLU A 320 -39.30 -9.01 -7.43
CA GLU A 320 -40.19 -8.51 -8.49
C GLU A 320 -40.28 -9.46 -9.69
N THR A 321 -39.42 -10.47 -9.77
CA THR A 321 -39.52 -11.50 -10.81
C THR A 321 -40.66 -12.47 -10.42
N PRO A 322 -41.83 -12.44 -11.08
CA PRO A 322 -42.92 -13.35 -10.73
C PRO A 322 -42.45 -14.78 -10.93
N GLY A 323 -42.56 -15.59 -9.87
CA GLY A 323 -42.23 -17.01 -9.87
C GLY A 323 -43.20 -17.81 -10.73
N ASP A 324 -43.16 -17.63 -12.04
CA ASP A 324 -43.71 -18.60 -12.98
C ASP A 324 -42.73 -19.77 -13.04
N THR A 325 -42.97 -20.76 -12.18
CA THR A 325 -43.03 -22.20 -12.50
C THR A 325 -42.86 -23.00 -11.20
N VAL A 326 -43.95 -23.14 -10.44
CA VAL A 326 -44.16 -24.40 -9.73
C VAL A 326 -44.77 -25.33 -10.78
N VAL A 327 -43.92 -26.17 -11.36
CA VAL A 327 -44.38 -27.32 -12.14
C VAL A 327 -45.03 -28.26 -11.14
N ASP A 328 -46.36 -28.33 -11.18
CA ASP A 328 -47.13 -29.38 -10.53
C ASP A 328 -46.69 -30.73 -11.12
N ALA A 329 -45.79 -31.39 -10.41
CA ALA A 329 -45.35 -32.75 -10.67
C ALA A 329 -45.68 -33.61 -9.46
N GLU A 330 -46.95 -34.00 -9.31
CA GLU A 330 -47.26 -35.37 -8.90
C GLU A 330 -48.68 -35.78 -9.31
N THR A 331 -48.70 -36.50 -10.42
CA THR A 331 -49.71 -37.43 -10.88
C THR A 331 -49.94 -38.59 -9.90
N ALA A 332 -51.20 -39.00 -9.86
CA ALA A 332 -51.65 -40.40 -9.87
C ALA A 332 -51.43 -41.27 -8.62
N GLU A 333 -52.49 -41.44 -7.82
CA GLU A 333 -52.92 -42.75 -7.32
C GLU A 333 -54.36 -42.65 -6.76
N SER A 334 -55.35 -43.16 -7.48
CA SER A 334 -56.65 -43.64 -6.97
C SER A 334 -57.42 -44.31 -8.11
N SER A 335 -57.12 -45.59 -8.31
CA SER A 335 -58.07 -46.61 -8.77
C SER A 335 -58.36 -47.53 -7.59
#